data_AF-A0A410PLR1-F1
#
_entry.id   AF-A0A410PLR1-F1
#
_cell.length_a   1.000
_cell.length_b   1.000
_cell.length_c   1.000
_cell.angle_alpha   90.00
_cell.angle_beta   90.00
_cell.angle_gamma   90.00
#
_symmetry.space_group_name_H-M   'P 1'
#
loop_
_entity.id
_entity.type
_entity.pdbx_description
1 polymer ?
#
loop_
_entity_poly.entity_id
_entity_poly.type
_entity_poly.pdbx_seq_one_letter_code
_entity_poly.pdbx_strand_id
1 'polypeptide(L)'
;MRLSCEVIRDLLPLYYDKVCSKESSSLIEEHLAECPKCANELQKLKMNLENPTISDGEIKVMKNISSRWKRDKKVSFTKGSMLVSALAAVICFIAYNVIGAKVLPDGTLVEPFALIPMGYLFVLVFIISLICNLVFSRKYKIKTK
;
A
#
# COMPACT_ATOMS: atom_id res chain seq x y z
N MET A 1 44.44 34.61 4.89
CA MET A 1 43.47 35.38 4.11
C MET A 1 42.11 35.14 4.71
N ARG A 2 41.38 36.17 5.16
CA ARG A 2 40.01 35.95 5.65
C ARG A 2 39.10 35.83 4.44
N LEU A 3 38.59 34.62 4.20
CA LEU A 3 37.54 34.41 3.20
C LEU A 3 36.32 35.25 3.58
N SER A 4 35.66 35.82 2.57
CA SER A 4 34.42 36.57 2.79
C SER A 4 33.28 35.60 3.15
N CYS A 5 32.34 36.07 3.97
CA CYS A 5 31.19 35.27 4.35
C CYS A 5 30.35 34.80 3.14
N GLU A 6 30.37 35.54 2.02
CA GLU A 6 29.66 35.14 0.80
C GLU A 6 30.26 33.89 0.16
N VAL A 7 31.58 33.83 0.05
CA VAL A 7 32.30 32.64 -0.46
C VAL A 7 32.08 31.44 0.46
N ILE A 8 32.08 31.66 1.78
CA ILE A 8 31.80 30.60 2.76
C ILE A 8 30.37 30.06 2.59
N ARG A 9 29.39 30.95 2.39
CA ARG A 9 27.98 30.57 2.22
C ARG A 9 27.75 29.75 0.95
N ASP A 10 28.44 30.09 -0.14
CA ASP A 10 28.35 29.36 -1.40
C ASP A 10 29.01 27.97 -1.30
N LEU A 11 30.07 27.84 -0.50
CA LEU A 11 30.77 26.58 -0.25
C LEU A 11 30.14 25.74 0.88
N LEU A 12 29.25 26.33 1.68
CA LEU A 12 28.63 25.69 2.84
C LEU A 12 27.87 24.39 2.51
N PRO A 13 27.07 24.31 1.42
CA PRO A 13 26.41 23.07 1.01
C PRO A 13 27.43 21.98 0.66
N LEU A 14 28.49 22.35 -0.08
CA LEU A 14 29.56 21.43 -0.48
C LEU A 14 30.37 20.91 0.72
N TYR A 15 30.60 21.77 1.71
CA TYR A 15 31.24 21.38 2.97
C TYR A 15 30.33 20.43 3.77
N TYR A 16 29.04 20.72 3.85
CA TYR A 16 28.07 19.85 4.51
C TYR A 16 27.98 18.46 3.86
N ASP A 17 27.98 18.41 2.53
CA ASP A 17 27.98 17.18 1.74
C ASP A 17 29.34 16.44 1.77
N LYS A 18 30.33 16.99 2.48
CA LYS A 18 31.70 16.43 2.65
C LYS A 18 32.43 16.20 1.33
N VAL A 19 32.16 17.02 0.31
CA VAL A 19 32.80 16.93 -1.02
C VAL A 19 33.96 17.92 -1.19
N CYS A 20 34.20 18.79 -0.20
CA CYS A 20 35.33 19.72 -0.21
C CYS A 20 36.68 19.01 -0.01
N SER A 21 37.74 19.57 -0.62
CA SER A 21 39.12 19.16 -0.34
C SER A 21 39.50 19.50 1.10
N LYS A 22 40.51 18.80 1.65
CA LYS A 22 40.95 19.00 3.04
C LYS A 22 41.37 20.44 3.33
N GLU A 23 42.00 21.12 2.36
CA GLU A 23 42.41 22.51 2.50
C GLU A 23 41.20 23.46 2.56
N SER A 24 40.22 23.28 1.68
CA SER A 24 39.00 24.09 1.69
C SER A 24 38.17 23.87 2.97
N SER A 25 38.09 22.65 3.47
CA SER A 25 37.38 22.33 4.72
C SER A 25 38.03 22.98 5.95
N SER A 26 39.37 22.98 6.04
CA SER A 26 40.09 23.62 7.15
C SER A 26 39.86 25.13 7.20
N LEU A 27 39.81 25.79 6.03
CA LEU A 27 39.55 27.24 5.94
C LEU A 27 38.11 27.60 6.33
N ILE A 28 37.16 26.71 6.01
CA ILE A 28 35.75 26.89 6.39
C ILE A 28 35.58 26.71 7.90
N GLU A 29 36.25 25.73 8.52
CA GLU A 29 36.21 25.50 9.97
C GLU A 29 36.80 26.67 10.77
N GLU A 30 37.92 27.23 10.32
CA GLU A 30 38.52 28.43 10.91
C GLU A 30 37.54 29.62 10.86
N HIS A 31 36.87 29.83 9.72
CA HIS A 31 35.89 30.90 9.59
C HIS A 31 34.62 30.68 10.42
N LEU A 32 34.14 29.44 10.53
CA LEU A 32 32.97 29.08 11.35
C LEU A 32 33.23 29.28 12.85
N ALA A 33 34.47 29.17 13.30
CA ALA A 33 34.86 29.47 14.68
C ALA A 33 34.81 30.99 14.99
N GLU A 34 35.13 31.84 14.01
CA GLU A 34 35.12 33.29 14.16
C GLU A 34 33.74 33.94 13.85
N CYS A 35 32.92 33.31 13.01
CA CYS A 35 31.68 33.92 12.48
C CYS A 35 30.40 33.16 12.90
N PRO A 36 29.59 33.70 13.84
CA PRO A 36 28.35 33.06 14.28
C PRO A 36 27.23 33.08 13.20
N LYS A 37 27.31 33.98 12.22
CA LYS A 37 26.32 34.07 11.13
C LYS A 37 26.37 32.83 10.22
N CYS A 38 27.57 32.48 9.75
CA CYS A 38 27.78 31.31 8.89
C CYS A 38 27.51 29.99 9.64
N ALA A 39 27.79 29.93 10.94
CA ALA A 39 27.44 28.78 11.78
C ALA A 39 25.92 28.56 11.90
N ASN A 40 25.14 29.64 12.02
CA ASN A 40 23.68 29.56 12.05
C ASN A 40 23.10 29.11 10.70
N GLU A 41 23.67 29.59 9.58
CA GLU A 41 23.29 29.12 8.24
C GLU A 41 23.53 27.61 8.10
N LEU A 42 24.69 27.10 8.54
CA LEU A 42 24.99 25.67 8.51
C LEU A 42 23.97 24.86 9.34
N GLN A 43 23.55 25.37 10.49
CA GLN A 43 22.52 24.74 11.31
C GLN A 43 21.15 24.72 10.62
N LYS A 44 20.78 25.79 9.91
CA LYS A 44 19.54 25.82 9.10
C LYS A 44 19.59 24.79 7.97
N LEU A 45 20.72 24.64 7.28
CA LEU A 45 20.88 23.59 6.26
C LEU A 45 20.68 22.20 6.87
N LYS A 46 21.31 21.91 8.02
CA LYS A 46 21.15 20.66 8.77
C LYS A 46 19.68 20.37 9.11
N MET A 47 18.96 21.37 9.65
CA MET A 47 17.56 21.21 10.05
C MET A 47 16.60 20.98 8.88
N ASN A 48 16.84 21.61 7.71
CA ASN A 48 15.95 21.46 6.54
C ASN A 48 16.06 20.09 5.87
N LEU A 49 17.18 19.39 6.02
CA LEU A 49 17.39 18.05 5.46
C LEU A 49 16.97 16.92 6.41
N GLU A 50 17.21 17.06 7.72
CA GLU A 50 16.86 16.02 8.71
C GLU A 50 15.35 16.03 9.06
N ASN A 51 14.70 17.17 8.86
CA ASN A 51 13.26 17.30 8.95
C ASN A 51 12.76 17.97 7.67
N PRO A 52 12.58 17.23 6.55
CA PRO A 52 11.73 17.74 5.49
C PRO A 52 10.41 18.03 6.19
N THR A 53 10.04 19.30 6.26
CA THR A 53 8.76 19.76 6.81
C THR A 53 7.67 19.34 5.83
N ILE A 54 7.53 18.03 5.62
CA ILE A 54 6.30 17.44 5.13
C ILE A 54 5.34 17.73 6.27
N SER A 55 4.50 18.74 6.07
CA SER A 55 3.49 19.11 7.04
C SER A 55 2.79 17.83 7.51
N ASP A 56 2.54 17.69 8.81
CA ASP A 56 1.81 16.53 9.37
C ASP A 56 0.50 16.29 8.57
N GLY A 57 -0.07 17.37 8.03
CA GLY A 57 -1.15 17.36 7.06
C GLY A 57 -0.90 16.51 5.81
N GLU A 58 0.22 16.68 5.10
CA GLU A 58 0.51 15.96 3.84
C GLU A 58 0.79 14.46 4.04
N ILE A 59 1.53 14.09 5.10
CA ILE A 59 1.73 12.66 5.45
C ILE A 59 0.39 12.01 5.80
N LYS A 60 -0.46 12.72 6.54
CA LYS A 60 -1.78 12.24 7.00
C LYS A 60 -2.80 12.17 5.87
N VAL A 61 -2.74 13.10 4.91
CA VAL A 61 -3.53 13.06 3.67
C VAL A 61 -3.12 11.86 2.82
N MET A 62 -1.82 11.63 2.61
CA MET A 62 -1.33 10.46 1.87
C MET A 62 -1.72 9.12 2.54
N LYS A 63 -1.67 9.06 3.88
CA LYS A 63 -2.11 7.89 4.67
C LYS A 63 -3.63 7.66 4.60
N ASN A 64 -4.43 8.73 4.54
CA ASN A 64 -5.87 8.63 4.38
C ASN A 64 -6.29 8.22 2.95
N ILE A 65 -5.54 8.66 1.93
CA ILE A 65 -5.80 8.27 0.53
C ILE A 65 -5.45 6.80 0.31
N SER A 66 -4.28 6.34 0.78
CA SER A 66 -3.84 4.95 0.61
C SER A 66 -4.73 3.95 1.36
N SER A 67 -5.24 4.32 2.54
CA SER A 67 -6.17 3.48 3.29
C SER A 67 -7.57 3.41 2.66
N ARG A 68 -8.05 4.48 1.99
CA ARG A 68 -9.28 4.46 1.17
C ARG A 68 -9.10 3.60 -0.07
N TRP A 69 -7.98 3.72 -0.78
CA TRP A 69 -7.70 2.91 -1.98
C TRP A 69 -7.68 1.41 -1.69
N LYS A 70 -6.94 0.96 -0.66
CA LYS A 70 -6.90 -0.46 -0.27
C LYS A 70 -8.28 -1.00 0.07
N ARG A 71 -9.12 -0.13 0.62
CA ARG A 71 -10.48 -0.43 1.03
C ARG A 71 -11.41 -0.57 -0.19
N ASP A 72 -11.39 0.36 -1.13
CA ASP A 72 -12.16 0.28 -2.38
C ASP A 72 -11.75 -0.90 -3.25
N LYS A 73 -10.45 -1.18 -3.34
CA LYS A 73 -9.93 -2.37 -4.06
C LYS A 73 -10.48 -3.68 -3.48
N LYS A 74 -10.61 -3.78 -2.16
CA LYS A 74 -11.14 -4.98 -1.49
C LYS A 74 -12.64 -5.14 -1.73
N VAL A 75 -13.41 -4.05 -1.78
CA VAL A 75 -14.86 -4.08 -2.09
C VAL A 75 -15.09 -4.58 -3.51
N SER A 76 -14.38 -4.01 -4.48
CA SER A 76 -14.53 -4.40 -5.89
C SER A 76 -14.18 -5.88 -6.10
N PHE A 77 -13.13 -6.37 -5.43
CA PHE A 77 -12.78 -7.79 -5.49
C PHE A 77 -13.88 -8.70 -4.90
N THR A 78 -14.46 -8.33 -3.75
CA THR A 78 -15.55 -9.12 -3.14
C THR A 78 -16.81 -9.17 -4.02
N LYS A 79 -17.18 -8.07 -4.69
CA LYS A 79 -18.31 -8.05 -5.63
C LYS A 79 -18.11 -8.98 -6.81
N GLY A 80 -16.91 -8.97 -7.41
CA GLY A 80 -16.57 -9.87 -8.52
C GLY A 80 -16.59 -11.34 -8.09
N SER A 81 -15.95 -11.66 -6.96
CA SER A 81 -15.92 -13.03 -6.43
C SER A 81 -17.33 -13.56 -6.14
N MET A 82 -18.24 -12.74 -5.61
CA MET A 82 -19.61 -13.16 -5.31
C MET A 82 -20.36 -13.67 -6.56
N LEU A 83 -20.28 -12.94 -7.67
CA LEU A 83 -20.94 -13.30 -8.92
C LEU A 83 -20.36 -14.61 -9.51
N VAL A 84 -19.04 -14.73 -9.54
CA VAL A 84 -18.37 -15.91 -10.10
C VAL A 84 -18.69 -17.16 -9.27
N SER A 85 -18.61 -17.07 -7.95
CA SER A 85 -18.92 -18.21 -7.06
C SER A 85 -20.38 -18.65 -7.17
N ALA A 86 -21.33 -17.70 -7.31
CA ALA A 86 -22.74 -18.03 -7.50
C ALA A 86 -22.99 -18.79 -8.80
N LEU A 87 -22.43 -18.31 -9.92
CA LEU A 87 -22.54 -18.97 -11.21
C LEU A 87 -21.91 -20.36 -11.19
N ALA A 88 -20.71 -20.50 -10.61
CA ALA A 88 -20.03 -21.78 -10.50
C ALA A 88 -20.83 -22.80 -9.68
N ALA A 89 -21.42 -22.38 -8.56
CA ALA A 89 -22.29 -23.24 -7.74
C ALA A 89 -23.50 -23.75 -8.55
N VAL A 90 -24.21 -22.85 -9.23
CA VAL A 90 -25.38 -23.20 -10.06
C VAL A 90 -24.99 -24.19 -11.16
N ILE A 91 -23.87 -23.95 -11.85
CA ILE A 91 -23.37 -24.85 -12.90
C ILE A 91 -23.05 -26.23 -12.32
N CYS A 92 -22.42 -26.33 -11.15
CA CYS A 92 -22.13 -27.61 -10.51
C CYS A 92 -23.40 -28.42 -10.22
N PHE A 93 -24.45 -27.78 -9.70
CA PHE A 93 -25.73 -28.45 -9.43
C PHE A 93 -26.46 -28.84 -10.72
N ILE A 94 -26.48 -27.99 -11.74
CA ILE A 94 -27.08 -28.32 -13.04
C ILE A 94 -26.34 -29.51 -13.67
N ALA A 95 -25.01 -29.47 -13.71
CA ALA A 95 -24.19 -30.53 -14.28
C ALA A 95 -24.37 -31.86 -13.53
N TYR A 96 -24.50 -31.83 -12.20
CA TYR A 96 -24.83 -33.02 -11.41
C TYR A 96 -26.15 -33.65 -11.85
N ASN A 97 -27.20 -32.83 -12.03
CA ASN A 97 -28.51 -33.30 -12.46
C ASN A 97 -28.53 -33.79 -13.93
N VAL A 98 -27.75 -33.17 -14.82
CA VAL A 98 -27.69 -33.53 -16.24
C VAL A 98 -26.86 -34.80 -16.48
N ILE A 99 -25.73 -34.96 -15.78
CA ILE A 99 -24.86 -36.14 -15.95
C ILE A 99 -25.52 -37.38 -15.33
N GLY A 100 -26.15 -37.22 -14.16
CA GLY A 100 -26.85 -38.30 -13.46
C GLY A 100 -25.96 -39.50 -13.12
N ALA A 101 -26.60 -40.56 -12.64
CA ALA A 101 -25.96 -41.84 -12.39
C ALA A 101 -26.14 -42.75 -13.62
N LYS A 102 -25.06 -43.26 -14.19
CA LYS A 102 -25.11 -44.19 -15.32
C LYS A 102 -24.44 -45.51 -14.97
N VAL A 103 -25.09 -46.61 -15.34
CA VAL A 103 -24.54 -47.97 -15.23
C VAL A 103 -23.86 -48.30 -16.56
N LEU A 104 -22.57 -48.61 -16.51
CA LEU A 104 -21.82 -49.04 -17.68
C LEU A 104 -22.14 -50.51 -18.03
N PRO A 105 -21.85 -50.97 -19.26
CA PRO A 105 -22.10 -52.35 -19.69
C PRO A 105 -21.41 -53.42 -18.84
N ASP A 106 -20.31 -53.05 -18.18
CA ASP A 106 -19.52 -53.83 -17.23
C ASP A 106 -20.11 -53.85 -15.81
N GLY A 107 -21.29 -53.24 -15.60
CA GLY A 107 -21.96 -53.19 -14.30
C GLY A 107 -21.43 -52.10 -13.35
N THR A 108 -20.40 -51.36 -13.77
CA THR A 108 -19.83 -50.27 -12.99
C THR A 108 -20.78 -49.07 -12.96
N LEU A 109 -21.15 -48.62 -11.76
CA LEU A 109 -21.91 -47.39 -11.57
C LEU A 109 -20.95 -46.19 -11.60
N VAL A 110 -21.16 -45.24 -12.51
CA VAL A 110 -20.40 -43.98 -12.55
C VAL A 110 -21.31 -42.84 -12.15
N GLU A 111 -20.93 -42.17 -11.06
CA GLU A 111 -21.66 -41.03 -10.51
C GLU A 111 -20.75 -39.79 -10.39
N PRO A 112 -21.29 -38.60 -10.68
CA PRO A 112 -20.58 -37.33 -10.55
C PRO A 112 -20.47 -36.86 -9.09
N PHE A 113 -20.11 -37.75 -8.14
CA PHE A 113 -20.03 -37.42 -6.71
C PHE A 113 -19.15 -36.22 -6.40
N ALA A 114 -18.10 -35.99 -7.19
CA ALA A 114 -17.19 -34.85 -7.02
C ALA A 114 -17.88 -33.48 -7.20
N LEU A 115 -18.99 -33.40 -7.96
CA LEU A 115 -19.70 -32.15 -8.19
C LEU A 115 -20.48 -31.66 -6.96
N ILE A 116 -20.89 -32.56 -6.06
CA ILE A 116 -21.64 -32.18 -4.85
C ILE A 116 -20.75 -31.42 -3.85
N PRO A 117 -19.59 -31.95 -3.39
CA PRO A 117 -18.68 -31.20 -2.51
C PRO A 117 -18.16 -29.91 -3.14
N MET A 118 -17.88 -29.92 -4.45
CA MET A 118 -17.47 -28.71 -5.17
C MET A 118 -18.57 -27.64 -5.20
N GLY A 119 -19.83 -28.04 -5.43
CA GLY A 119 -20.97 -27.14 -5.36
C GLY A 119 -21.10 -26.48 -3.99
N TYR A 120 -21.01 -27.26 -2.90
CA TYR A 120 -21.04 -26.73 -1.54
C TYR A 120 -19.86 -25.82 -1.21
N LEU A 121 -18.67 -26.10 -1.72
CA LEU A 121 -17.51 -25.22 -1.58
C LEU A 121 -17.79 -23.83 -2.18
N PHE A 122 -18.33 -23.77 -3.40
CA PHE A 122 -18.68 -22.50 -4.04
C PHE A 122 -19.80 -21.76 -3.31
N VAL A 123 -20.78 -22.47 -2.76
CA VAL A 123 -21.81 -21.88 -1.89
C VAL A 123 -21.20 -21.27 -0.63
N LEU A 124 -20.23 -21.94 0.00
CA LEU A 124 -19.54 -21.42 1.19
C LEU A 124 -18.77 -20.13 0.85
N VAL A 125 -18.03 -20.11 -0.27
CA VAL A 125 -17.33 -18.91 -0.76
C VAL A 125 -18.31 -17.77 -1.05
N PHE A 126 -19.47 -18.08 -1.64
CA PHE A 126 -20.53 -17.10 -1.88
C PHE A 126 -21.05 -16.49 -0.58
N ILE A 127 -21.32 -17.30 0.45
CA ILE A 127 -21.78 -16.85 1.77
C ILE A 127 -20.72 -15.97 2.44
N ILE A 128 -19.44 -16.37 2.41
CA ILE A 128 -18.34 -15.56 2.97
C ILE A 128 -18.27 -14.20 2.25
N SER A 129 -18.36 -14.21 0.92
CA SER A 129 -18.31 -12.98 0.12
C SER A 129 -19.50 -12.05 0.42
N LEU A 130 -20.70 -12.61 0.61
CA LEU A 130 -21.91 -11.88 1.00
C LEU A 130 -21.74 -11.24 2.39
N ILE A 131 -21.27 -12.01 3.38
CA ILE A 131 -21.01 -11.50 4.75
C ILE A 131 -19.97 -10.38 4.69
N CYS A 132 -18.88 -10.57 3.94
CA CYS A 132 -17.86 -9.55 3.75
C CYS A 132 -18.45 -8.27 3.15
N ASN A 133 -19.28 -8.39 2.11
CA ASN A 133 -19.94 -7.26 1.47
C ASN A 133 -20.88 -6.51 2.44
N LEU A 134 -21.68 -7.23 3.23
CA LEU A 134 -22.59 -6.65 4.22
C LEU A 134 -21.83 -5.92 5.33
N VAL A 135 -20.78 -6.52 5.88
CA VAL A 135 -19.93 -5.89 6.91
C VAL A 135 -19.30 -4.62 6.35
N PHE A 136 -18.82 -4.67 5.10
CA PHE A 136 -18.21 -3.51 4.46
C PHE A 136 -19.19 -2.38 4.19
N SER A 137 -20.38 -2.71 3.68
CA SER A 137 -21.47 -1.77 3.43
C SER A 137 -21.96 -1.12 4.73
N ARG A 138 -22.06 -1.88 5.82
CA ARG A 138 -22.38 -1.34 7.16
C ARG A 138 -21.31 -0.38 7.66
N LYS A 139 -20.02 -0.75 7.55
CA LYS A 139 -18.93 0.16 7.95
C LYS A 139 -18.84 1.42 7.08
N TYR A 140 -19.30 1.38 5.82
CA TYR A 140 -19.42 2.58 5.00
C TYR A 140 -20.53 3.50 5.54
N LYS A 141 -21.73 2.94 5.77
CA LYS A 141 -22.90 3.70 6.25
C LYS A 141 -22.68 4.38 7.61
N ILE A 142 -21.85 3.78 8.48
CA ILE A 142 -21.50 4.34 9.80
C ILE A 142 -20.46 5.48 9.70
N LYS A 143 -19.58 5.46 8.68
CA LYS A 143 -18.52 6.48 8.53
C LYS A 143 -19.01 7.76 7.82
N THR A 144 -20.12 7.68 7.10
CA THR A 144 -20.74 8.81 6.38
C THR A 144 -21.83 9.53 7.18
N LYS A 145 -22.06 9.14 8.44
CA LYS A 145 -23.00 9.78 9.37
C LYS A 145 -22.21 10.41 10.51
#